data_AF-A0A4R2KUL4-F1
#
_entry.id   AF-A0A4R2KUL4-F1
#
_cell.length_a   1.000
_cell.length_b   1.000
_cell.length_c   1.000
_cell.angle_alpha   90.00
_cell.angle_beta   90.00
_cell.angle_gamma   90.00
#
_symmetry.space_group_name_H-M   'P 1'
#
loop_
_entity.id
_entity.type
_entity.pdbx_description
1 polymer ?
#
loop_
_entity_poly.entity_id
_entity_poly.type
_entity_poly.pdbx_seq_one_letter_code
_entity_poly.pdbx_strand_id
1 'polypeptide(L)'
;MYTFQAKQGGINKIKLFCLPYAGGSATIYWQWKKYMHSSIQICPVEMAARGSRFSEPFYKDMAAAVEDLLSQIVDSLDGSQYAFFGHSMGSLIVYELVHALKAFGYEEPQHIFFSGRYPPHIIDNEKLHLLHDDEFMKEIFKYGGFTQQDVQEKELLDFLLPILKEDYKLLSTYNYKPKDSKFGCDITILNGLQDDAAMKFNPEEWKDYTNKKCLFYTFEGGHFFIKETAKEVVEIINHTIGNTF
;
A
#
# COMPACT_ATOMS: atom_id res chain seq x y z
N MET A 1 -38.72 14.72 -18.56
CA MET A 1 -37.61 14.59 -19.52
C MET A 1 -36.35 15.06 -18.81
N TYR A 2 -35.51 14.12 -18.37
CA TYR A 2 -34.20 14.43 -17.79
C TYR A 2 -33.16 14.33 -18.89
N THR A 3 -32.59 15.47 -19.28
CA THR A 3 -31.51 15.56 -20.24
C THR A 3 -30.23 15.04 -19.58
N PHE A 4 -29.79 13.84 -19.98
CA PHE A 4 -28.42 13.40 -19.73
C PHE A 4 -27.48 14.31 -20.53
N GLN A 5 -26.75 15.19 -19.85
CA GLN A 5 -25.58 15.80 -20.45
C GLN A 5 -24.47 14.75 -20.49
N ALA A 6 -24.15 14.27 -21.69
CA ALA A 6 -22.93 13.53 -21.93
C ALA A 6 -21.73 14.43 -21.56
N LYS A 7 -20.99 14.05 -20.51
CA LYS A 7 -19.68 14.66 -20.23
C LYS A 7 -18.79 14.40 -21.45
N GLN A 8 -18.21 15.48 -21.99
CA GLN A 8 -17.27 15.42 -23.10
C GLN A 8 -16.09 14.50 -22.74
N GLY A 9 -15.77 13.57 -23.65
CA GLY A 9 -14.76 12.54 -23.48
C GLY A 9 -13.34 13.12 -23.45
N GLY A 10 -12.82 13.34 -22.25
CA GLY A 10 -11.38 13.22 -22.01
C GLY A 10 -11.00 11.75 -21.93
N ILE A 11 -9.75 11.41 -22.25
CA ILE A 11 -9.20 10.10 -21.92
C ILE A 11 -9.23 9.98 -20.39
N ASN A 12 -10.12 9.15 -19.84
CA ASN A 12 -10.15 8.88 -18.40
C ASN A 12 -8.85 8.15 -18.05
N LYS A 13 -7.99 8.82 -17.28
CA LYS A 13 -6.74 8.25 -16.77
C LYS A 13 -7.06 7.11 -15.81
N ILE A 14 -6.27 6.04 -15.84
CA ILE A 14 -6.36 5.02 -14.80
C ILE A 14 -5.89 5.61 -13.47
N LYS A 15 -6.69 5.45 -12.40
CA LYS A 15 -6.32 5.91 -11.06
C LYS A 15 -5.50 4.83 -10.35
N LEU A 16 -4.28 5.17 -9.92
CA LEU A 16 -3.45 4.29 -9.11
C LEU A 16 -3.53 4.75 -7.65
N PHE A 17 -4.30 4.05 -6.83
CA PHE A 17 -4.39 4.33 -5.40
C PHE A 17 -3.18 3.74 -4.68
N CYS A 18 -2.38 4.58 -4.03
CA CYS A 18 -1.13 4.16 -3.38
C CYS A 18 -1.24 4.23 -1.86
N LEU A 19 -1.07 3.08 -1.20
CA LEU A 19 -1.22 2.88 0.24
C LEU A 19 0.16 2.73 0.90
N PRO A 20 0.53 3.62 1.84
CA PRO A 20 1.86 3.65 2.41
C PRO A 20 2.15 2.49 3.37
N TYR A 21 3.43 2.29 3.67
CA TYR A 21 3.91 1.42 4.72
C TYR A 21 3.73 2.04 6.12
N ALA A 22 3.98 1.26 7.18
CA ALA A 22 3.88 1.72 8.57
C ALA A 22 4.78 2.95 8.85
N GLY A 23 4.23 3.98 9.48
CA GLY A 23 4.88 5.29 9.68
C GLY A 23 4.95 6.17 8.43
N GLY A 24 4.65 5.64 7.24
CA GLY A 24 4.63 6.40 5.99
C GLY A 24 3.35 7.21 5.83
N SER A 25 3.44 8.31 5.09
CA SER A 25 2.31 9.13 4.65
C SER A 25 2.14 9.08 3.14
N ALA A 26 1.08 9.69 2.62
CA ALA A 26 0.81 9.83 1.19
C ALA A 26 1.97 10.50 0.42
N THR A 27 2.81 11.28 1.09
CA THR A 27 3.89 12.05 0.47
C THR A 27 5.00 11.18 -0.13
N ILE A 28 5.14 9.93 0.33
CA ILE A 28 6.16 9.00 -0.16
C ILE A 28 6.02 8.73 -1.67
N TYR A 29 4.81 8.87 -2.21
CA TYR A 29 4.49 8.64 -3.62
C TYR A 29 4.60 9.90 -4.48
N TRP A 30 4.87 11.08 -3.91
CA TRP A 30 4.97 12.31 -4.69
C TRP A 30 6.15 12.27 -5.67
N GLN A 31 7.26 11.68 -5.25
CA GLN A 31 8.44 11.52 -6.11
C GLN A 31 8.21 10.60 -7.32
N TRP A 32 7.15 9.79 -7.33
CA TRP A 32 6.82 8.93 -8.46
C TRP A 32 6.19 9.69 -9.62
N LYS A 33 5.58 10.85 -9.35
CA LYS A 33 4.86 11.64 -10.37
C LYS A 33 5.74 12.01 -11.58
N LYS A 34 7.05 12.23 -11.36
CA LYS A 34 8.01 12.55 -12.44
C LYS A 34 8.33 11.37 -13.37
N TYR A 35 8.07 10.13 -12.94
CA TYR A 35 8.34 8.92 -13.73
C TYR A 35 7.06 8.30 -14.30
N MET A 36 5.89 8.71 -13.80
CA MET A 36 4.62 8.09 -14.12
C MET A 36 4.12 8.46 -15.51
N HIS A 37 3.61 7.47 -16.24
CA HIS A 37 3.05 7.67 -17.57
C HIS A 37 1.83 8.60 -17.53
N SER A 38 1.62 9.39 -18.59
CA SER A 38 0.61 10.45 -18.62
C SER A 38 -0.84 9.94 -18.56
N SER A 39 -1.07 8.66 -18.93
CA SER A 39 -2.36 7.96 -18.82
C SER A 39 -2.70 7.48 -17.42
N ILE A 40 -1.77 7.56 -16.45
CA ILE A 40 -1.97 7.12 -15.07
C ILE A 40 -2.02 8.34 -14.15
N GLN A 41 -3.04 8.39 -13.29
CA GLN A 41 -3.14 9.35 -12.21
C GLN A 41 -2.76 8.68 -10.89
N ILE A 42 -1.62 9.07 -10.31
CA ILE A 42 -1.26 8.64 -8.95
C ILE A 42 -2.22 9.31 -7.96
N CYS A 43 -2.85 8.49 -7.13
CA CYS A 43 -3.78 8.88 -6.07
C CYS A 43 -3.23 8.38 -4.72
N PRO A 44 -2.26 9.07 -4.11
CA PRO A 44 -1.77 8.70 -2.78
C PRO A 44 -2.89 8.80 -1.75
N VAL A 45 -3.06 7.76 -0.94
CA VAL A 45 -4.11 7.70 0.09
C VAL A 45 -3.48 8.04 1.44
N GLU A 46 -4.08 9.01 2.15
CA GLU A 46 -3.58 9.49 3.44
C GLU A 46 -4.34 8.83 4.59
N MET A 47 -3.61 8.16 5.46
CA MET A 47 -4.15 7.58 6.69
C MET A 47 -4.36 8.66 7.76
N ALA A 48 -5.24 8.41 8.72
CA ALA A 48 -5.41 9.28 9.87
C ALA A 48 -4.11 9.44 10.69
N ALA A 49 -4.05 10.52 11.47
CA ALA A 49 -2.95 10.88 12.38
C ALA A 49 -1.58 11.15 11.70
N ARG A 50 -1.55 11.39 10.38
CA ARG A 50 -0.31 11.78 9.68
C ARG A 50 -0.57 12.69 8.47
N GLY A 51 0.51 13.29 7.98
CA GLY A 51 0.47 14.11 6.76
C GLY A 51 -0.60 15.20 6.83
N SER A 52 -1.45 15.30 5.81
CA SER A 52 -2.56 16.28 5.81
C SER A 52 -3.67 15.99 6.84
N ARG A 53 -3.69 14.77 7.41
CA ARG A 53 -4.67 14.28 8.38
C ARG A 53 -4.08 14.12 9.79
N PHE A 54 -3.01 14.85 10.11
CA PHE A 54 -2.29 14.71 11.39
C PHE A 54 -3.14 14.97 12.64
N SER A 55 -4.21 15.75 12.53
CA SER A 55 -5.10 16.10 13.64
C SER A 55 -6.17 15.05 13.93
N GLU A 56 -6.32 14.06 13.05
CA GLU A 56 -7.29 12.99 13.19
C GLU A 56 -6.77 11.88 14.13
N PRO A 57 -7.65 11.18 14.86
CA PRO A 57 -7.22 10.13 15.78
C PRO A 57 -6.66 8.90 15.07
N PHE A 58 -5.80 8.15 15.77
CA PHE A 58 -5.35 6.83 15.31
C PHE A 58 -6.51 5.83 15.20
N TYR A 59 -6.38 4.87 14.27
CA TYR A 59 -7.37 3.81 14.11
C TYR A 59 -7.35 2.84 15.30
N LYS A 60 -8.54 2.37 15.71
CA LYS A 60 -8.67 1.37 16.77
C LYS A 60 -8.17 -0.03 16.36
N ASP A 61 -8.37 -0.39 15.09
CA ASP A 61 -8.10 -1.70 14.51
C ASP A 61 -8.04 -1.60 12.97
N MET A 62 -7.60 -2.68 12.31
CA MET A 62 -7.46 -2.73 10.86
C MET A 62 -8.81 -2.53 10.13
N ALA A 63 -9.92 -2.97 10.73
CA ALA A 63 -11.24 -2.80 10.13
C ALA A 63 -11.64 -1.32 10.06
N ALA A 64 -11.36 -0.54 11.11
CA ALA A 64 -11.59 0.90 11.13
C ALA A 64 -10.70 1.63 10.11
N ALA A 65 -9.45 1.20 9.93
CA ALA A 65 -8.58 1.74 8.89
C ALA A 65 -9.16 1.47 7.49
N VAL A 66 -9.58 0.23 7.23
CA VAL A 66 -10.18 -0.15 5.93
C VAL A 66 -11.47 0.61 5.66
N GLU A 67 -12.35 0.79 6.65
CA GLU A 67 -13.60 1.55 6.52
C GLU A 67 -13.36 3.01 6.12
N ASP A 68 -12.46 3.71 6.82
CA ASP A 68 -12.10 5.10 6.52
C ASP A 68 -11.46 5.24 5.13
N LEU A 69 -10.48 4.38 4.82
CA LEU A 69 -9.78 4.44 3.55
C LEU A 69 -10.68 4.05 2.37
N LEU A 70 -11.62 3.13 2.58
CA LEU A 70 -12.63 2.77 1.59
C LEU A 70 -13.49 3.98 1.24
N SER A 71 -13.95 4.76 2.24
CA SER A 71 -14.73 5.98 2.00
C SER A 71 -13.96 6.95 1.11
N GLN A 72 -12.69 7.22 1.42
CA GLN A 72 -11.84 8.11 0.61
C GLN A 72 -11.69 7.64 -0.83
N ILE A 73 -11.50 6.33 -1.03
CA ILE A 73 -11.32 5.74 -2.36
C ILE A 73 -12.63 5.86 -3.15
N VAL A 74 -13.76 5.47 -2.55
CA VAL A 74 -15.08 5.49 -3.17
C VAL A 74 -15.48 6.91 -3.58
N ASP A 75 -15.25 7.91 -2.72
CA ASP A 75 -15.50 9.32 -3.03
C ASP A 75 -14.67 9.82 -4.24
N SER A 76 -13.56 9.13 -4.52
CA SER A 76 -12.67 9.41 -5.64
C SER A 76 -12.99 8.57 -6.88
N LEU A 77 -13.92 7.61 -6.84
CA LEU A 77 -14.31 6.82 -8.02
C LEU A 77 -15.28 7.61 -8.90
N ASP A 78 -14.91 7.81 -10.17
CA ASP A 78 -15.69 8.58 -11.15
C ASP A 78 -16.03 7.78 -12.42
N GLY A 79 -15.97 6.44 -12.32
CA GLY A 79 -16.13 5.52 -13.44
C GLY A 79 -14.86 5.26 -14.24
N SER A 80 -13.74 5.92 -13.91
CA SER A 80 -12.43 5.57 -14.47
C SER A 80 -11.97 4.19 -13.98
N GLN A 81 -11.18 3.49 -14.81
CA GLN A 81 -10.46 2.31 -14.36
C GLN A 81 -9.51 2.69 -13.22
N TYR A 82 -9.25 1.74 -12.32
CA TYR A 82 -8.35 1.99 -11.20
C TYR A 82 -7.53 0.74 -10.85
N ALA A 83 -6.41 0.96 -10.20
CA ALA A 83 -5.49 -0.04 -9.72
C ALA A 83 -5.00 0.33 -8.31
N PHE A 84 -4.48 -0.65 -7.59
CA PHE A 84 -3.90 -0.44 -6.27
C PHE A 84 -2.41 -0.70 -6.24
N PHE A 85 -1.68 0.13 -5.52
CA PHE A 85 -0.32 -0.14 -5.06
C PHE A 85 -0.30 -0.10 -3.54
N GLY A 86 0.16 -1.16 -2.90
CA GLY A 86 0.43 -1.19 -1.46
C GLY A 86 1.87 -1.58 -1.21
N HIS A 87 2.52 -0.95 -0.23
CA HIS A 87 3.82 -1.40 0.26
C HIS A 87 3.76 -1.77 1.73
N SER A 88 4.29 -2.95 2.09
CA SER A 88 4.33 -3.45 3.47
C SER A 88 2.94 -3.39 4.13
N MET A 89 2.73 -2.54 5.15
CA MET A 89 1.40 -2.31 5.72
C MET A 89 0.32 -2.03 4.66
N GLY A 90 0.63 -1.18 3.69
CA GLY A 90 -0.27 -0.83 2.60
C GLY A 90 -0.69 -2.03 1.75
N SER A 91 0.16 -3.05 1.58
CA SER A 91 -0.21 -4.28 0.86
C SER A 91 -1.34 -5.05 1.56
N LEU A 92 -1.31 -5.11 2.89
CA LEU A 92 -2.37 -5.74 3.66
C LEU A 92 -3.65 -4.90 3.65
N ILE A 93 -3.53 -3.58 3.74
CA ILE A 93 -4.67 -2.67 3.64
C ILE A 93 -5.33 -2.82 2.27
N VAL A 94 -4.56 -2.86 1.18
CA VAL A 94 -5.06 -3.10 -0.18
C VAL A 94 -5.79 -4.44 -0.28
N TYR A 95 -5.23 -5.50 0.31
CA TYR A 95 -5.88 -6.81 0.36
C TYR A 95 -7.30 -6.71 0.95
N GLU A 96 -7.44 -6.08 2.12
CA GLU A 96 -8.75 -5.90 2.77
C GLU A 96 -9.68 -4.94 2.00
N LEU A 97 -9.13 -3.85 1.44
CA LEU A 97 -9.88 -2.86 0.67
C LEU A 97 -10.53 -3.48 -0.57
N VAL A 98 -9.81 -4.31 -1.32
CA VAL A 98 -10.35 -4.95 -2.54
C VAL A 98 -11.50 -5.89 -2.19
N HIS A 99 -11.38 -6.65 -1.10
CA HIS A 99 -12.48 -7.49 -0.62
C HIS A 99 -13.67 -6.65 -0.12
N ALA A 100 -13.42 -5.53 0.56
CA ALA A 100 -14.47 -4.61 1.00
C ALA A 100 -15.20 -3.99 -0.20
N LEU A 101 -14.49 -3.46 -1.19
CA LEU A 101 -15.06 -2.91 -2.44
C LEU A 101 -15.99 -3.91 -3.12
N LYS A 102 -15.54 -5.16 -3.26
CA LYS A 102 -16.35 -6.25 -3.82
C LYS A 102 -17.60 -6.53 -3.01
N ALA A 103 -17.50 -6.55 -1.68
CA ALA A 103 -18.65 -6.77 -0.79
C ALA A 103 -19.70 -5.66 -0.90
N PHE A 104 -19.29 -4.43 -1.21
CA PHE A 104 -20.18 -3.30 -1.47
C PHE A 104 -20.63 -3.18 -2.94
N GLY A 105 -20.23 -4.11 -3.82
CA GLY A 105 -20.67 -4.16 -5.21
C GLY A 105 -19.95 -3.19 -6.15
N TYR A 106 -18.79 -2.67 -5.76
CA TYR A 106 -17.95 -1.90 -6.68
C TYR A 106 -17.23 -2.83 -7.67
N GLU A 107 -16.97 -2.31 -8.87
CA GLU A 107 -16.14 -2.97 -9.88
C GLU A 107 -14.77 -3.32 -9.31
N GLU A 108 -14.20 -4.47 -9.67
CA GLU A 108 -12.85 -4.85 -9.23
C GLU A 108 -11.77 -3.95 -9.88
N PRO A 109 -10.61 -3.74 -9.23
CA PRO A 109 -9.51 -3.00 -9.85
C PRO A 109 -9.00 -3.71 -11.11
N GLN A 110 -8.45 -2.96 -12.05
CA GLN A 110 -7.79 -3.51 -13.24
C GLN A 110 -6.53 -4.32 -12.87
N HIS A 111 -5.80 -3.88 -11.84
CA HIS A 111 -4.55 -4.50 -11.40
C HIS A 111 -4.26 -4.21 -9.93
N ILE A 112 -3.54 -5.11 -9.25
CA ILE A 112 -3.04 -4.89 -7.88
C ILE A 112 -1.54 -5.14 -7.80
N PHE A 113 -0.81 -4.18 -7.23
CA PHE A 113 0.61 -4.29 -6.92
C PHE A 113 0.79 -4.49 -5.41
N PHE A 114 1.26 -5.66 -5.01
CA PHE A 114 1.67 -5.94 -3.64
C PHE A 114 3.18 -5.83 -3.54
N SER A 115 3.66 -4.96 -2.65
CA SER A 115 5.09 -4.65 -2.53
C SER A 115 5.59 -4.90 -1.12
N GLY A 116 6.77 -5.51 -1.00
CA GLY A 116 7.49 -5.70 0.28
C GLY A 116 6.66 -6.42 1.35
N ARG A 117 5.87 -7.43 0.96
CA ARG A 117 5.00 -8.15 1.90
C ARG A 117 4.73 -9.60 1.48
N TYR A 118 4.76 -10.47 2.48
CA TYR A 118 4.27 -11.84 2.43
C TYR A 118 2.74 -11.92 2.24
N PRO A 119 2.19 -13.04 1.71
CA PRO A 119 0.75 -13.23 1.61
C PRO A 119 0.02 -13.14 2.97
N PRO A 120 -1.23 -12.63 3.02
CA PRO A 120 -1.96 -12.36 4.26
C PRO A 120 -2.15 -13.53 5.23
N HIS A 121 -2.08 -14.77 4.76
CA HIS A 121 -2.21 -15.97 5.60
C HIS A 121 -0.97 -16.22 6.49
N ILE A 122 0.18 -15.63 6.17
CA ILE A 122 1.38 -15.74 6.96
C ILE A 122 1.24 -14.80 8.16
N ILE A 123 1.25 -15.38 9.35
CA ILE A 123 1.08 -14.66 10.61
C ILE A 123 2.45 -14.30 11.16
N ASP A 124 2.74 -13.00 11.24
CA ASP A 124 3.90 -12.50 11.97
C ASP A 124 3.52 -12.26 13.43
N ASN A 125 4.11 -13.05 14.32
CA ASN A 125 3.86 -12.99 15.76
C ASN A 125 4.76 -11.98 16.49
N GLU A 126 5.57 -11.21 15.75
CA GLU A 126 6.40 -10.16 16.33
C GLU A 126 5.54 -9.05 16.94
N LYS A 127 5.64 -8.88 18.27
CA LYS A 127 4.90 -7.86 19.02
C LYS A 127 5.76 -6.62 19.28
N LEU A 128 6.39 -6.09 18.22
CA LEU A 128 7.31 -4.94 18.33
C LEU A 128 6.66 -3.73 19.03
N HIS A 129 5.36 -3.49 18.79
CA HIS A 129 4.63 -2.40 19.43
C HIS A 129 4.62 -2.46 20.97
N LEU A 130 4.80 -3.64 21.59
CA LEU A 130 4.86 -3.80 23.04
C LEU A 130 6.24 -3.51 23.66
N LEU A 131 7.29 -3.39 22.83
CA LEU A 131 8.64 -3.06 23.32
C LEU A 131 8.67 -1.65 23.94
N HIS A 132 9.66 -1.35 24.76
CA HIS A 132 9.91 0.04 25.15
C HIS A 132 10.32 0.87 23.92
N ASP A 133 10.04 2.18 23.93
CA ASP A 133 10.18 3.03 22.75
C ASP A 133 11.59 3.01 22.14
N ASP A 134 12.63 3.03 22.97
CA ASP A 134 14.03 2.95 22.51
C ASP A 134 14.34 1.59 21.85
N GLU A 135 13.81 0.50 22.38
CA GLU A 135 13.99 -0.84 21.83
C GLU A 135 13.19 -1.01 20.54
N PHE A 136 11.96 -0.51 20.53
CA PHE A 136 11.12 -0.47 19.35
C PHE A 136 11.82 0.27 18.20
N MET A 137 12.31 1.49 18.44
CA MET A 137 12.99 2.27 17.41
C MET A 137 14.27 1.58 16.91
N LYS A 138 15.03 0.92 17.79
CA LYS A 138 16.19 0.10 17.38
C LYS A 138 15.78 -1.04 16.44
N GLU A 139 14.66 -1.71 16.68
CA GLU A 139 14.15 -2.73 15.77
C GLU A 139 13.66 -2.11 14.44
N ILE A 140 12.94 -0.99 14.50
CA ILE A 140 12.46 -0.29 13.30
C ILE A 140 13.62 0.14 12.39
N PHE A 141 14.73 0.65 12.96
CA PHE A 141 15.89 1.07 12.17
C PHE A 141 16.56 -0.07 11.39
N LYS A 142 16.38 -1.33 11.79
CA LYS A 142 16.93 -2.49 11.05
C LYS A 142 16.26 -2.70 9.70
N TYR A 143 14.98 -2.34 9.56
CA TYR A 143 14.27 -2.44 8.29
C TYR A 143 14.75 -1.39 7.26
N GLY A 144 15.52 -0.39 7.69
CA GLY A 144 15.99 0.71 6.86
C GLY A 144 14.97 1.85 6.75
N GLY A 145 15.09 2.67 5.70
CA GLY A 145 14.13 3.76 5.45
C GLY A 145 14.37 5.04 6.25
N PHE A 146 15.34 5.02 7.16
CA PHE A 146 15.89 6.15 7.92
C PHE A 146 17.35 6.36 7.54
N THR A 147 17.75 7.62 7.37
CA THR A 147 19.16 8.01 7.21
C THR A 147 19.84 8.13 8.58
N GLN A 148 21.18 8.15 8.61
CA GLN A 148 21.91 8.42 9.86
C GLN A 148 21.52 9.77 10.49
N GLN A 149 21.14 10.75 9.67
CA GLN A 149 20.67 12.04 10.14
C GLN A 149 19.29 11.93 10.80
N ASP A 150 18.35 11.18 10.21
CA ASP A 150 17.02 10.97 10.78
C ASP A 150 17.08 10.33 12.17
N VAL A 151 18.01 9.38 12.36
CA VAL A 151 18.22 8.68 13.64
C VAL A 151 18.77 9.61 14.73
N GLN A 152 19.42 10.73 14.35
CA GLN A 152 19.95 11.72 15.30
C GLN A 152 18.96 12.85 15.59
N GLU A 153 17.89 12.98 14.80
CA GLU A 153 16.93 14.06 14.89
C GLU A 153 15.79 13.72 15.87
N LYS A 154 15.98 14.06 17.15
CA LYS A 154 15.04 13.69 18.22
C LYS A 154 13.61 14.17 17.96
N GLU A 155 13.42 15.37 17.42
CA GLU A 155 12.07 15.91 17.15
C GLU A 155 11.34 15.09 16.09
N LEU A 156 12.05 14.60 15.07
CA LEU A 156 11.50 13.71 14.05
C LEU A 156 11.11 12.37 14.65
N LEU A 157 11.96 11.80 15.51
CA LEU A 157 11.67 10.51 16.16
C LEU A 157 10.48 10.63 17.12
N ASP A 158 10.43 11.67 17.94
CA ASP A 158 9.31 11.94 18.85
C ASP A 158 7.97 12.08 18.07
N PHE A 159 8.03 12.64 16.85
CA PHE A 159 6.88 12.73 15.96
C PHE A 159 6.48 11.39 15.33
N LEU A 160 7.45 10.59 14.86
CA LEU A 160 7.19 9.33 14.16
C LEU A 160 6.85 8.17 15.09
N LEU A 161 7.41 8.15 16.29
CA LEU A 161 7.25 7.07 17.27
C LEU A 161 5.77 6.71 17.53
N PRO A 162 4.87 7.64 17.90
CA PRO A 162 3.47 7.27 18.15
C PRO A 162 2.78 6.72 16.90
N ILE A 163 3.11 7.24 15.72
CA ILE A 163 2.58 6.77 14.44
C ILE A 163 3.01 5.33 14.16
N LEU A 164 4.31 5.07 14.28
CA LEU A 164 4.88 3.75 14.10
C LEU A 164 4.32 2.75 15.12
N LYS A 165 4.19 3.15 16.39
CA LYS A 165 3.63 2.30 17.45
C LYS A 165 2.21 1.84 17.13
N GLU A 166 1.34 2.78 16.75
CA GLU A 166 -0.05 2.45 16.43
C GLU A 166 -0.14 1.62 15.13
N ASP A 167 0.66 1.91 14.11
CA ASP A 167 0.69 1.10 12.89
C ASP A 167 1.16 -0.34 13.13
N TYR A 168 2.25 -0.52 13.90
CA TYR A 168 2.73 -1.86 14.26
C TYR A 168 1.76 -2.60 15.19
N LYS A 169 0.98 -1.88 15.99
CA LYS A 169 -0.12 -2.47 16.76
C LYS A 169 -1.23 -2.94 15.83
N LEU A 170 -1.63 -2.17 14.80
CA LEU A 170 -2.58 -2.63 13.78
C LEU A 170 -2.09 -3.91 13.08
N LEU A 171 -0.81 -3.96 12.72
CA LEU A 171 -0.20 -5.12 12.07
C LEU A 171 -0.19 -6.37 12.94
N SER A 172 0.27 -6.24 14.18
CA SER A 172 0.45 -7.38 15.10
C SER A 172 -0.85 -7.87 15.76
N THR A 173 -1.89 -7.05 15.78
CA THR A 173 -3.23 -7.43 16.24
C THR A 173 -4.15 -7.83 15.09
N TYR A 174 -3.67 -7.74 13.84
CA TYR A 174 -4.42 -8.18 12.68
C TYR A 174 -4.68 -9.68 12.75
N ASN A 175 -5.96 -10.03 12.76
CA ASN A 175 -6.41 -11.41 12.74
C ASN A 175 -6.86 -11.78 11.33
N TYR A 176 -5.99 -12.47 10.60
CA TYR A 176 -6.29 -12.95 9.26
C TYR A 176 -7.53 -13.84 9.25
N LYS A 177 -8.47 -13.52 8.36
CA LYS A 177 -9.63 -14.35 8.06
C LYS A 177 -9.58 -14.73 6.58
N PRO A 178 -9.51 -16.04 6.25
CA PRO A 178 -9.61 -16.49 4.87
C PRO A 178 -10.85 -15.91 4.19
N LYS A 179 -10.70 -15.53 2.93
CA LYS A 179 -11.79 -14.98 2.11
C LYS A 179 -12.22 -16.04 1.10
N ASP A 180 -13.52 -16.13 0.85
CA ASP A 180 -14.10 -17.16 -0.02
C ASP A 180 -13.83 -16.91 -1.52
N SER A 181 -13.34 -15.73 -1.88
CA SER A 181 -13.09 -15.35 -3.28
C SER A 181 -11.65 -14.88 -3.49
N LYS A 182 -11.04 -15.33 -4.57
CA LYS A 182 -9.80 -14.74 -5.11
C LYS A 182 -10.09 -13.45 -5.89
N PHE A 183 -9.06 -12.65 -6.13
CA PHE A 183 -9.10 -11.50 -7.03
C PHE A 183 -9.39 -11.94 -8.47
N GLY A 184 -10.25 -11.20 -9.17
CA GLY A 184 -10.56 -11.38 -10.59
C GLY A 184 -9.67 -10.57 -11.53
N CYS A 185 -8.64 -9.90 -11.01
CA CYS A 185 -7.66 -9.11 -11.76
C CYS A 185 -6.24 -9.69 -11.69
N ASP A 186 -5.38 -9.26 -12.59
CA ASP A 186 -3.94 -9.58 -12.51
C ASP A 186 -3.32 -8.94 -11.26
N ILE A 187 -2.31 -9.60 -10.69
CA ILE A 187 -1.54 -9.08 -9.56
C ILE A 187 -0.04 -9.10 -9.88
N THR A 188 0.69 -8.13 -9.34
CA THR A 188 2.15 -8.06 -9.43
C THR A 188 2.75 -7.99 -8.03
N ILE A 189 3.71 -8.86 -7.76
CA ILE A 189 4.46 -8.93 -6.51
C ILE A 189 5.84 -8.30 -6.72
N LEU A 190 6.19 -7.33 -5.87
CA LEU A 190 7.43 -6.56 -5.94
C LEU A 190 8.19 -6.74 -4.63
N ASN A 191 9.41 -7.29 -4.65
CA ASN A 191 10.20 -7.53 -3.44
C ASN A 191 11.64 -7.03 -3.57
N GLY A 192 12.23 -6.57 -2.45
CA GLY A 192 13.67 -6.32 -2.36
C GLY A 192 14.43 -7.62 -2.14
N LEU A 193 15.58 -7.78 -2.78
CA LEU A 193 16.43 -8.97 -2.63
C LEU A 193 17.03 -9.10 -1.22
N GLN A 194 17.19 -7.98 -0.52
CA GLN A 194 17.70 -7.93 0.85
C GLN A 194 16.59 -7.57 1.85
N ASP A 195 15.32 -7.75 1.49
CA ASP A 195 14.20 -7.60 2.40
C ASP A 195 14.01 -8.88 3.23
N ASP A 196 14.30 -8.81 4.52
CA ASP A 196 14.11 -9.94 5.44
C ASP A 196 12.68 -10.48 5.43
N ALA A 197 11.67 -9.63 5.19
CA ALA A 197 10.29 -10.06 5.06
C ALA A 197 10.10 -10.96 3.83
N ALA A 198 10.81 -10.70 2.72
CA ALA A 198 10.79 -11.50 1.50
C ALA A 198 11.45 -12.88 1.68
N MET A 199 12.33 -13.04 2.68
CA MET A 199 12.99 -14.32 2.98
C MET A 199 12.10 -15.27 3.81
N LYS A 200 11.06 -14.75 4.46
CA LYS A 200 10.17 -15.54 5.35
C LYS A 200 9.14 -16.39 4.60
N PHE A 201 9.00 -16.26 3.28
CA PHE A 201 7.93 -16.92 2.51
C PHE A 201 8.37 -17.29 1.09
N ASN A 202 7.60 -18.18 0.45
CA ASN A 202 7.72 -18.39 -0.98
C ASN A 202 6.82 -17.39 -1.73
N PRO A 203 7.36 -16.47 -2.56
CA PRO A 203 6.54 -15.50 -3.30
C PRO A 203 5.41 -16.12 -4.11
N GLU A 204 5.62 -17.33 -4.62
CA GLU A 204 4.64 -18.07 -5.41
C GLU A 204 3.31 -18.32 -4.70
N GLU A 205 3.27 -18.29 -3.36
CA GLU A 205 2.04 -18.41 -2.57
C GLU A 205 1.04 -17.28 -2.84
N TRP A 206 1.48 -16.15 -3.41
CA TRP A 206 0.58 -15.10 -3.89
C TRP A 206 -0.33 -15.55 -5.05
N LYS A 207 0.03 -16.62 -5.79
CA LYS A 207 -0.81 -17.21 -6.84
C LYS A 207 -2.14 -17.71 -6.30
N ASP A 208 -2.23 -18.02 -5.00
CA ASP A 208 -3.47 -18.47 -4.38
C ASP A 208 -4.49 -17.35 -4.18
N TYR A 209 -4.12 -16.09 -4.41
CA TYR A 209 -4.98 -14.93 -4.17
C TYR A 209 -5.63 -14.35 -5.41
N THR A 210 -5.26 -14.80 -6.62
CA THR A 210 -5.90 -14.36 -7.87
C THR A 210 -6.34 -15.54 -8.73
N ASN A 211 -7.40 -15.35 -9.52
CA ASN A 211 -7.79 -16.25 -10.61
C ASN A 211 -7.15 -15.88 -11.96
N LYS A 212 -6.31 -14.85 -11.99
CA LYS A 212 -5.64 -14.34 -13.19
C LYS A 212 -4.12 -14.48 -13.07
N LYS A 213 -3.35 -13.65 -13.78
CA LYS A 213 -1.89 -13.74 -13.76
C LYS A 213 -1.34 -13.18 -12.45
N CYS A 214 -0.29 -13.83 -11.96
CA CYS A 214 0.54 -13.33 -10.87
C CYS A 214 1.96 -13.16 -11.42
N LEU A 215 2.43 -11.92 -11.46
CA LEU A 215 3.77 -11.56 -11.94
C LEU A 215 4.69 -11.25 -10.76
N PHE A 216 5.98 -11.49 -10.91
CA PHE A 216 6.98 -11.31 -9.85
C PHE A 216 8.14 -10.48 -10.36
N TYR A 217 8.55 -9.49 -9.57
CA TYR A 217 9.72 -8.67 -9.82
C TYR A 217 10.52 -8.51 -8.54
N THR A 218 11.84 -8.59 -8.67
CA THR A 218 12.79 -8.40 -7.58
C THR A 218 13.65 -7.17 -7.86
N PHE A 219 13.98 -6.43 -6.80
CA PHE A 219 14.79 -5.21 -6.87
C PHE A 219 16.02 -5.37 -5.98
N GLU A 220 17.12 -4.73 -6.37
CA GLU A 220 18.19 -4.47 -5.42
C GLU A 220 17.68 -3.53 -4.31
N GLY A 221 18.10 -3.79 -3.09
CA GLY A 221 17.69 -3.05 -1.89
C GLY A 221 16.98 -3.92 -0.84
N GLY A 222 16.89 -3.36 0.36
CA GLY A 222 16.15 -3.92 1.47
C GLY A 222 14.65 -3.64 1.39
N HIS A 223 13.97 -3.62 2.53
CA HIS A 223 12.52 -3.41 2.62
C HIS A 223 12.07 -2.13 1.89
N PHE A 224 12.82 -1.03 2.01
CA PHE A 224 12.49 0.26 1.41
C PHE A 224 13.01 0.46 -0.03
N PHE A 225 13.25 -0.62 -0.79
CA PHE A 225 13.66 -0.54 -2.20
C PHE A 225 12.79 0.41 -3.03
N ILE A 226 11.50 0.56 -2.70
CA ILE A 226 10.56 1.48 -3.39
C ILE A 226 10.98 2.96 -3.36
N LYS A 227 11.88 3.35 -2.45
CA LYS A 227 12.49 4.69 -2.40
C LYS A 227 13.74 4.75 -3.28
N GLU A 228 14.58 3.73 -3.21
CA GLU A 228 15.89 3.65 -3.85
C GLU A 228 15.80 3.37 -5.35
N THR A 229 14.87 2.49 -5.73
CA THR A 229 14.58 2.04 -7.10
C THR A 229 13.21 2.55 -7.58
N ALA A 230 12.83 3.75 -7.12
CA ALA A 230 11.52 4.33 -7.41
C ALA A 230 11.22 4.44 -8.91
N LYS A 231 12.25 4.67 -9.73
CA LYS A 231 12.09 4.76 -11.19
C LYS A 231 11.76 3.39 -11.79
N GLU A 232 12.51 2.34 -11.43
CA GLU A 232 12.30 0.98 -11.93
C GLU A 232 10.92 0.45 -11.52
N VAL A 233 10.50 0.69 -10.27
CA VAL A 233 9.16 0.32 -9.79
C VAL A 233 8.08 0.99 -10.63
N VAL A 234 8.21 2.30 -10.89
CA VAL A 234 7.24 3.05 -11.70
C VAL A 234 7.25 2.61 -13.16
N GLU A 235 8.39 2.22 -13.73
CA GLU A 235 8.47 1.69 -15.10
C GLU A 235 7.70 0.36 -15.26
N ILE A 236 7.73 -0.51 -14.24
CA ILE A 236 6.92 -1.73 -14.22
C ILE A 236 5.43 -1.39 -14.15
N ILE A 237 5.05 -0.44 -13.30
CA ILE A 237 3.66 0.03 -13.21
C ILE A 237 3.20 0.60 -14.57
N ASN A 238 4.01 1.46 -15.19
CA ASN A 238 3.74 2.05 -16.50
C ASN A 238 3.55 0.97 -17.57
N HIS A 239 4.41 -0.05 -17.63
CA HIS A 239 4.26 -1.15 -18.58
C HIS A 239 3.00 -1.98 -18.35
N THR A 240 2.63 -2.17 -17.09
CA THR A 240 1.53 -3.04 -16.70
C THR A 240 0.17 -2.40 -16.96
N ILE A 241 -0.01 -1.11 -16.63
CA ILE A 241 -1.31 -0.43 -16.70
C ILE A 241 -1.33 0.84 -17.58
N GLY A 242 -0.19 1.32 -18.05
CA GLY A 242 -0.07 2.56 -18.83
C GLY A 242 -0.35 2.40 -20.33
N ASN A 243 -0.23 1.17 -20.86
CA ASN A 243 -0.32 0.84 -22.29
C ASN A 243 -1.70 0.31 -22.74
N THR A 244 -2.74 0.48 -21.93
CA THR A 244 -4.09 -0.01 -22.27
C THR A 244 -4.83 0.99 -23.18
N PHE A 245 -4.37 1.13 -24.42
CA PHE A 245 -5.14 1.75 -25.52
C PHE A 245 -4.94 0.97 -26.82
#